data_AF-A0A6U2S4Y6-F1
#
_entry.id   AF-A0A6U2S4Y6-F1
#
_cell.length_a   1.000
_cell.length_b   1.000
_cell.length_c   1.000
_cell.angle_alpha   90.00
_cell.angle_beta   90.00
_cell.angle_gamma   90.00
#
_symmetry.space_group_name_H-M   'P 1'
#
loop_
_entity.id
_entity.type
_entity.pdbx_description
1 polymer ?
#
loop_
_entity_poly.entity_id
_entity_poly.type
_entity_poly.pdbx_seq_one_letter_code
_entity_poly.pdbx_strand_id
1 'polypeptide(L)'
;MKHLNVYWVLATSLGLWFLFLHSPPILSERKVLYWNNENHTLETNDAPFLLHLIGSYLIYLICMLNTLYTPSCSTLTLIGGTAAVKARSVHVWMGRCAMIAGYLSFALGVYLAWGQHETPPLGFSVGITIGGIAQLYYQFTGHYAICEYRRLKQLVHSLEHQEDDGQSQPSSVGELEDATDKMQNALHRHIYSMLAIFLLACGIPAGMRLSGDISRGNGIANSILVILVLASLVMMQRQMYRHFVHKNEPEQREPREDTTSYSTVETLFNSVDAAEGETLFSSKFRQPLLSNSG
;
A
#
# COMPACT_ATOMS: atom_id res chain seq x y z
N MET A 1 -14.20 -7.02 -16.24
CA MET A 1 -13.47 -7.26 -14.97
C MET A 1 -13.03 -8.72 -14.82
N LYS A 2 -12.13 -9.24 -15.69
CA LYS A 2 -11.64 -10.65 -15.64
C LYS A 2 -10.48 -10.88 -14.66
N HIS A 3 -10.17 -9.91 -13.79
CA HIS A 3 -8.96 -9.90 -12.96
C HIS A 3 -9.23 -9.74 -11.46
N LEU A 4 -10.50 -9.75 -11.02
CA LEU A 4 -10.84 -9.78 -9.60
C LEU A 4 -10.52 -11.16 -9.04
N ASN A 5 -9.36 -11.27 -8.41
CA ASN A 5 -8.92 -12.49 -7.75
C ASN A 5 -9.87 -12.79 -6.57
N VAL A 6 -10.28 -14.05 -6.41
CA VAL A 6 -11.15 -14.49 -5.30
C VAL A 6 -10.58 -14.07 -3.94
N TYR A 7 -9.25 -14.10 -3.77
CA TYR A 7 -8.61 -13.67 -2.54
C TYR A 7 -8.81 -12.18 -2.24
N TRP A 8 -8.86 -11.34 -3.29
CA TRP A 8 -9.13 -9.91 -3.14
C TRP A 8 -10.57 -9.66 -2.69
N VAL A 9 -11.53 -10.35 -3.30
CA VAL A 9 -12.94 -10.24 -2.92
C VAL A 9 -13.10 -10.68 -1.47
N LEU A 10 -12.52 -11.81 -1.08
CA LEU A 10 -12.58 -12.30 0.29
C LEU A 10 -11.97 -11.32 1.30
N ALA A 11 -10.77 -10.79 1.04
CA ALA A 11 -10.13 -9.83 1.94
C ALA A 11 -10.90 -8.51 2.05
N THR A 12 -11.47 -8.03 0.93
CA THR A 12 -12.29 -6.82 0.88
C THR A 12 -13.62 -7.03 1.61
N SER A 13 -14.29 -8.15 1.38
CA SER A 13 -15.52 -8.51 2.12
C SER A 13 -15.25 -8.64 3.61
N LEU A 14 -14.14 -9.25 4.00
CA LEU A 14 -13.75 -9.43 5.39
C LEU A 14 -13.52 -8.10 6.10
N GLY A 15 -12.83 -7.16 5.46
CA GLY A 15 -12.62 -5.87 6.09
C GLY A 15 -13.83 -4.94 6.01
N LEU A 16 -14.69 -5.04 4.99
CA LEU A 16 -15.99 -4.34 4.99
C LEU A 16 -16.89 -4.87 6.12
N TRP A 17 -16.91 -6.20 6.33
CA TRP A 17 -17.58 -6.82 7.46
C TRP A 17 -17.04 -6.29 8.78
N PHE A 18 -15.72 -6.20 8.94
CA PHE A 18 -15.12 -5.63 10.15
C PHE A 18 -15.52 -4.15 10.35
N LEU A 19 -15.35 -3.31 9.33
CA LEU A 19 -15.56 -1.85 9.41
C LEU A 19 -17.01 -1.41 9.62
N PHE A 20 -17.96 -2.12 9.03
CA PHE A 20 -19.35 -1.69 8.99
C PHE A 20 -20.25 -2.49 9.92
N LEU A 21 -19.88 -3.72 10.27
CA LEU A 21 -20.70 -4.56 11.13
C LEU A 21 -20.11 -4.73 12.53
N HIS A 22 -18.78 -4.80 12.67
CA HIS A 22 -18.17 -5.10 13.97
C HIS A 22 -17.67 -3.91 14.76
N SER A 23 -17.10 -2.91 14.11
CA SER A 23 -16.55 -1.74 14.81
C SER A 23 -17.60 -0.76 15.34
N PRO A 24 -18.78 -0.53 14.73
CA PRO A 24 -19.78 0.36 15.34
C PRO A 24 -20.28 -0.12 16.70
N PRO A 25 -20.59 -1.41 16.92
CA PRO A 25 -20.89 -1.93 18.26
C PRO A 25 -19.77 -1.66 19.28
N ILE A 26 -18.50 -1.84 18.90
CA ILE A 26 -17.35 -1.60 19.80
C ILE A 26 -17.28 -0.13 20.23
N LEU A 27 -17.51 0.80 19.30
CA LEU A 27 -17.55 2.24 19.60
C LEU A 27 -18.67 2.57 20.59
N SER A 28 -19.84 1.92 20.43
CA SER A 28 -20.98 2.08 21.33
C SER A 28 -20.73 1.49 22.71
N GLU A 29 -20.19 0.27 22.78
CA GLU A 29 -19.91 -0.44 24.04
C GLU A 29 -18.87 0.29 24.89
N ARG A 30 -17.80 0.79 24.26
CA ARG A 30 -16.76 1.58 24.93
C ARG A 30 -17.16 3.02 25.23
N LYS A 31 -18.36 3.46 24.82
CA LYS A 31 -18.84 4.85 24.94
C LYS A 31 -17.77 5.86 24.50
N VAL A 32 -17.09 5.54 23.39
CA VAL A 32 -15.93 6.31 22.89
C VAL A 32 -16.33 7.73 22.55
N LEU A 33 -17.54 7.90 22.02
CA LEU A 33 -18.19 9.17 21.78
C LEU A 33 -19.50 9.19 22.57
N TYR A 34 -19.69 10.23 23.37
CA TYR A 34 -20.96 10.46 24.05
C TYR A 34 -21.34 11.93 23.95
N TRP A 35 -22.65 12.17 23.93
CA TRP A 35 -23.20 13.50 23.94
C TRP A 35 -23.30 13.99 25.39
N ASN A 36 -22.56 15.06 25.72
CA ASN A 36 -22.66 15.72 27.01
C ASN A 36 -23.84 16.71 26.96
N ASN A 37 -24.91 16.41 27.69
CA ASN A 37 -26.11 17.24 27.74
C ASN A 37 -25.90 18.58 28.45
N GLU A 38 -24.95 18.68 29.39
CA GLU A 38 -24.73 19.91 30.15
C GLU A 38 -24.07 20.99 29.29
N ASN A 39 -23.09 20.58 28.48
CA ASN A 39 -22.30 21.49 27.65
C ASN A 39 -22.76 21.51 26.18
N HIS A 40 -23.71 20.65 25.79
CA HIS A 40 -24.11 20.42 24.40
C HIS A 40 -22.92 20.10 23.47
N THR A 41 -21.94 19.34 23.97
CA THR A 41 -20.71 18.97 23.28
C THR A 41 -20.60 17.45 23.08
N LEU A 42 -19.93 17.04 22.00
CA LEU A 42 -19.52 15.65 21.79
C LEU A 42 -18.16 15.44 22.48
N GLU A 43 -18.12 14.59 23.51
CA GLU A 43 -16.91 14.30 24.28
C GLU A 43 -16.39 12.89 23.98
N THR A 44 -15.09 12.68 24.21
CA THR A 44 -14.42 11.40 23.98
C THR A 44 -13.77 10.87 25.26
N ASN A 45 -14.15 9.65 25.68
CA ASN A 45 -13.59 9.00 26.86
C ASN A 45 -12.27 8.25 26.57
N ASP A 46 -12.00 7.95 25.30
CA ASP A 46 -10.85 7.13 24.88
C ASP A 46 -10.32 7.64 23.53
N ALA A 47 -9.78 8.87 23.56
CA ALA A 47 -9.22 9.52 22.38
C ALA A 47 -8.12 8.68 21.69
N PRO A 48 -7.20 8.00 22.42
CA PRO A 48 -6.20 7.12 21.80
C PRO A 48 -6.82 5.98 20.99
N PHE A 49 -7.87 5.33 21.51
CA PHE A 49 -8.60 4.28 20.80
C PHE A 49 -9.28 4.81 19.54
N LEU A 50 -9.95 5.96 19.64
CA LEU A 50 -10.61 6.58 18.49
C LEU A 50 -9.61 6.92 17.39
N LEU A 51 -8.47 7.54 17.73
CA LEU A 51 -7.42 7.89 16.77
C LEU A 51 -6.77 6.66 16.14
N HIS A 52 -6.53 5.60 16.94
CA HIS A 52 -6.05 4.33 16.42
C HIS A 52 -7.01 3.76 15.37
N LEU A 53 -8.31 3.72 15.70
CA LEU A 53 -9.37 3.21 14.83
C LEU A 53 -9.49 4.02 13.54
N ILE A 54 -9.50 5.36 13.62
CA ILE A 54 -9.51 6.23 12.43
C ILE A 54 -8.29 5.96 11.55
N GLY A 55 -7.10 5.80 12.16
CA GLY A 55 -5.89 5.45 11.43
C GLY A 55 -6.01 4.11 10.71
N SER A 56 -6.51 3.07 11.39
CA SER A 56 -6.73 1.76 10.79
C SER A 56 -7.75 1.80 9.65
N TYR A 57 -8.83 2.56 9.81
CA TYR A 57 -9.84 2.80 8.78
C TYR A 57 -9.25 3.47 7.54
N LEU A 58 -8.45 4.53 7.75
CA LEU A 58 -7.84 5.27 6.67
C LEU A 58 -6.91 4.37 5.86
N ILE A 59 -6.06 3.58 6.52
CA ILE A 59 -5.16 2.62 5.86
C ILE A 59 -5.99 1.63 5.04
N TYR A 60 -7.05 1.06 5.63
CA TYR A 60 -7.90 0.10 4.97
C TYR A 60 -8.58 0.65 3.71
N LEU A 61 -9.23 1.81 3.83
CA LEU A 61 -9.88 2.51 2.72
C LEU A 61 -8.87 2.85 1.62
N ILE A 62 -7.67 3.31 1.99
CA ILE A 62 -6.59 3.57 1.04
C ILE A 62 -6.15 2.30 0.33
N CYS A 63 -5.98 1.18 1.04
CA CYS A 63 -5.58 -0.09 0.44
C CYS A 63 -6.63 -0.61 -0.56
N MET A 64 -7.92 -0.53 -0.22
CA MET A 64 -9.00 -0.88 -1.14
C MET A 64 -9.01 0.05 -2.36
N LEU A 65 -8.95 1.37 -2.14
CA LEU A 65 -8.96 2.36 -3.21
C LEU A 65 -7.74 2.19 -4.12
N ASN A 66 -6.55 1.96 -3.59
CA ASN A 66 -5.35 1.74 -4.38
C ASN A 66 -5.41 0.45 -5.22
N THR A 67 -6.15 -0.55 -4.76
CA THR A 67 -6.35 -1.78 -5.54
C THR A 67 -7.42 -1.62 -6.62
N LEU A 68 -8.44 -0.77 -6.39
CA LEU A 68 -9.46 -0.45 -7.38
C LEU A 68 -9.00 0.57 -8.43
N TYR A 69 -8.20 1.54 -8.00
CA TYR A 69 -7.70 2.66 -8.80
C TYR A 69 -6.22 2.50 -9.17
N THR A 70 -5.75 1.26 -9.33
CA THR A 70 -4.37 1.05 -9.78
C THR A 70 -4.22 1.68 -11.18
N PRO A 71 -3.14 2.45 -11.46
CA PRO A 71 -2.98 3.15 -12.74
C PRO A 71 -3.06 2.23 -13.97
N SER A 72 -2.67 0.96 -13.82
CA SER A 72 -2.80 -0.07 -14.85
C SER A 72 -4.26 -0.46 -15.17
N CYS A 73 -5.20 -0.23 -14.26
CA CYS A 73 -6.64 -0.41 -14.51
C CYS A 73 -7.32 0.87 -15.02
N SER A 74 -6.77 2.06 -14.71
CA SER A 74 -7.36 3.34 -15.14
C SER A 74 -7.21 3.59 -16.64
N THR A 75 -6.21 2.99 -17.29
CA THR A 75 -6.06 3.04 -18.76
C THR A 75 -7.24 2.39 -19.50
N LEU A 76 -7.92 1.43 -18.85
CA LEU A 76 -9.07 0.71 -19.43
C LEU A 76 -10.41 1.40 -19.15
N THR A 77 -10.46 2.39 -18.26
CA THR A 77 -11.72 2.91 -17.73
C THR A 77 -12.09 4.26 -18.35
N LEU A 78 -12.57 4.22 -19.61
CA LEU A 78 -13.66 5.06 -20.16
C LEU A 78 -13.59 6.60 -20.09
N ILE A 79 -12.58 7.21 -19.47
CA ILE A 79 -12.50 8.65 -19.20
C ILE A 79 -11.09 9.07 -19.63
N GLY A 80 -11.00 9.99 -20.61
CA GLY A 80 -9.78 10.29 -21.38
C GLY A 80 -8.49 10.57 -20.58
N GLY A 81 -7.36 10.67 -21.28
CA GLY A 81 -6.00 10.64 -20.70
C GLY A 81 -5.72 11.53 -19.48
N THR A 82 -6.45 12.64 -19.29
CA THR A 82 -6.32 13.49 -18.09
C THR A 82 -6.79 12.81 -16.79
N ALA A 83 -7.70 11.84 -16.86
CA ALA A 83 -8.15 11.07 -15.70
C ALA A 83 -7.10 10.08 -15.21
N ALA A 84 -6.32 9.47 -16.12
CA ALA A 84 -5.26 8.53 -15.78
C ALA A 84 -4.12 9.22 -14.98
N VAL A 85 -3.72 10.42 -15.40
CA VAL A 85 -2.72 11.24 -14.68
C VAL A 85 -3.20 11.58 -13.27
N LYS A 86 -4.45 12.02 -13.13
CA LYS A 86 -5.06 12.30 -11.82
C LYS A 86 -5.10 11.05 -10.93
N ALA A 87 -5.49 9.90 -11.48
CA ALA A 87 -5.54 8.65 -10.74
C ALA A 87 -4.15 8.24 -10.21
N ARG A 88 -3.09 8.40 -11.02
CA ARG A 88 -1.71 8.14 -10.59
C ARG A 88 -1.30 9.07 -9.45
N SER A 89 -1.56 10.37 -9.58
CA SER A 89 -1.23 11.35 -8.53
C SER A 89 -1.96 11.05 -7.22
N VAL A 90 -3.26 10.73 -7.30
CA VAL A 90 -4.07 10.31 -6.13
C VAL A 90 -3.50 9.05 -5.50
N HIS A 91 -3.17 8.01 -6.28
CA HIS A 91 -2.58 6.76 -5.77
C HIS A 91 -1.29 7.01 -4.97
N VAL A 92 -0.38 7.86 -5.50
CA VAL A 92 0.86 8.22 -4.83
C VAL A 92 0.60 8.99 -3.53
N TRP A 93 -0.30 9.97 -3.56
CA TRP A 93 -0.67 10.75 -2.38
C TRP A 93 -1.29 9.88 -1.29
N MET A 94 -2.24 9.02 -1.65
CA MET A 94 -2.87 8.09 -0.73
C MET A 94 -1.84 7.12 -0.13
N GLY A 95 -0.91 6.60 -0.93
CA GLY A 95 0.18 5.76 -0.44
C GLY A 95 1.04 6.46 0.63
N ARG A 96 1.34 7.75 0.46
CA ARG A 96 2.07 8.56 1.45
C ARG A 96 1.26 8.77 2.73
N CYS A 97 -0.02 9.10 2.60
CA CYS A 97 -0.92 9.25 3.75
C CYS A 97 -1.06 7.94 4.54
N ALA A 98 -1.17 6.80 3.86
CA ALA A 98 -1.25 5.48 4.48
C ALA A 98 0.03 5.10 5.24
N MET A 99 1.21 5.48 4.73
CA MET A 99 2.47 5.29 5.47
C MET A 99 2.44 6.03 6.81
N ILE A 100 2.13 7.33 6.80
CA ILE A 100 2.09 8.16 8.01
C ILE A 100 1.02 7.64 8.98
N ALA A 101 -0.18 7.37 8.48
CA ALA A 101 -1.27 6.80 9.26
C ALA A 101 -0.88 5.43 9.85
N GLY A 102 -0.12 4.61 9.12
CA GLY A 102 0.43 3.34 9.57
C GLY A 102 1.27 3.47 10.83
N TYR A 103 2.26 4.36 10.82
CA TYR A 103 3.13 4.59 11.99
C TYR A 103 2.37 5.15 13.19
N LEU A 104 1.50 6.14 12.97
CA LEU A 104 0.71 6.75 14.04
C LEU A 104 -0.29 5.75 14.65
N SER A 105 -1.01 5.01 13.81
CA SER A 105 -1.95 3.99 14.25
C SER A 105 -1.22 2.87 14.99
N PHE A 106 -0.05 2.43 14.53
CA PHE A 106 0.74 1.42 15.24
C PHE A 106 1.19 1.90 16.63
N ALA A 107 1.75 3.10 16.74
CA ALA A 107 2.19 3.65 18.03
C ALA A 107 1.03 3.74 19.03
N LEU A 108 -0.13 4.22 18.58
CA LEU A 108 -1.35 4.24 19.39
C LEU A 108 -1.84 2.83 19.74
N GLY A 109 -1.77 1.88 18.81
CA GLY A 109 -2.14 0.49 19.05
C GLY A 109 -1.27 -0.19 20.12
N VAL A 110 0.04 0.03 20.07
CA VAL A 110 0.98 -0.46 21.10
C VAL A 110 0.68 0.20 22.45
N TYR A 111 0.42 1.51 22.47
CA TYR A 111 0.01 2.21 23.69
C TYR A 111 -1.29 1.63 24.28
N LEU A 112 -2.30 1.35 23.44
CA LEU A 112 -3.56 0.72 23.88
C LEU A 112 -3.36 -0.71 24.37
N ALA A 113 -2.43 -1.45 23.76
CA ALA A 113 -2.16 -2.84 24.09
C ALA A 113 -1.39 -3.02 25.42
N TRP A 114 -0.53 -2.06 25.78
CA TRP A 114 0.45 -2.22 26.86
C TRP A 114 0.55 -1.04 27.83
N GLY A 115 0.10 0.15 27.45
CA GLY A 115 0.25 1.39 28.21
C GLY A 115 -0.97 1.80 29.02
N GLN A 116 -2.14 1.21 28.78
CA GLN A 116 -3.34 1.46 29.59
C GLN A 116 -3.28 0.69 30.92
N HIS A 117 -3.85 1.27 31.98
CA HIS A 117 -3.90 0.66 33.32
C HIS A 117 -4.71 -0.64 33.32
N GLU A 118 -5.75 -0.73 32.49
CA GLU A 118 -6.50 -1.97 32.25
C GLU A 118 -5.98 -2.63 30.97
N THR A 119 -5.08 -3.61 31.15
CA THR A 119 -4.52 -4.32 30.00
C THR A 119 -5.60 -5.11 29.26
N PRO A 120 -5.71 -4.98 27.93
CA PRO A 120 -6.67 -5.76 27.16
C PRO A 120 -6.30 -7.26 27.16
N PRO A 121 -7.20 -8.15 26.71
CA PRO A 121 -6.91 -9.57 26.64
C PRO A 121 -5.59 -9.86 25.90
N LEU A 122 -4.77 -10.77 26.42
CA LEU A 122 -3.42 -11.02 25.90
C LEU A 122 -3.38 -11.27 24.39
N GLY A 123 -4.33 -12.06 23.87
CA GLY A 123 -4.41 -12.33 22.42
C GLY A 123 -4.63 -11.06 21.58
N PHE A 124 -5.35 -10.07 22.12
CA PHE A 124 -5.51 -8.77 21.48
C PHE A 124 -4.20 -7.98 21.45
N SER A 125 -3.51 -7.86 22.59
CA SER A 125 -2.23 -7.14 22.68
C SER A 125 -1.16 -7.76 21.78
N VAL A 126 -1.06 -9.09 21.76
CA VAL A 126 -0.14 -9.84 20.90
C VAL A 126 -0.50 -9.62 19.42
N GLY A 127 -1.78 -9.73 19.06
CA GLY A 127 -2.26 -9.54 17.70
C GLY A 127 -1.97 -8.15 17.14
N ILE A 128 -2.28 -7.08 17.90
CA ILE A 128 -1.96 -5.70 17.50
C ILE A 128 -0.45 -5.52 17.32
N THR A 129 0.35 -6.04 18.26
CA THR A 129 1.81 -5.80 18.26
C THR A 129 2.47 -6.52 17.10
N ILE A 130 2.28 -7.85 16.98
CA ILE A 130 2.91 -8.65 15.92
C ILE A 130 2.37 -8.22 14.55
N GLY A 131 1.04 -8.03 14.46
CA GLY A 131 0.39 -7.58 13.24
C GLY A 131 0.86 -6.22 12.77
N GLY A 132 0.97 -5.27 13.70
CA GLY A 132 1.47 -3.93 13.44
C GLY A 132 2.95 -3.91 13.02
N ILE A 133 3.82 -4.69 13.68
CA ILE A 133 5.23 -4.83 13.28
C ILE A 133 5.32 -5.40 11.86
N ALA A 134 4.57 -6.46 11.55
CA ALA A 134 4.54 -7.04 10.22
C ALA A 134 4.05 -6.03 9.17
N GLN A 135 3.00 -5.26 9.48
CA GLN A 135 2.50 -4.20 8.60
C GLN A 135 3.57 -3.13 8.34
N LEU A 136 4.23 -2.61 9.38
CA LEU A 136 5.28 -1.61 9.23
C LEU A 136 6.48 -2.13 8.44
N TYR A 137 6.88 -3.39 8.65
CA TYR A 137 7.93 -4.03 7.87
C TYR A 137 7.60 -4.04 6.38
N TYR A 138 6.37 -4.43 6.00
CA TYR A 138 5.96 -4.42 4.60
C TYR A 138 5.78 -3.01 4.02
N GLN A 139 5.31 -2.05 4.81
CA GLN A 139 5.25 -0.64 4.41
C GLN A 139 6.66 -0.11 4.08
N PHE A 140 7.63 -0.35 4.96
CA PHE A 140 9.01 0.09 4.78
C PHE A 140 9.67 -0.58 3.56
N THR A 141 9.58 -1.91 3.45
CA THR A 141 10.16 -2.65 2.31
C THR A 141 9.51 -2.26 0.98
N GLY A 142 8.19 -2.07 0.96
CA GLY A 142 7.46 -1.60 -0.21
C GLY A 142 7.87 -0.20 -0.64
N HIS A 143 8.09 0.71 0.32
CA HIS A 143 8.57 2.07 0.07
C HIS A 143 9.99 2.06 -0.51
N TYR A 144 10.90 1.29 0.08
CA TYR A 144 12.27 1.18 -0.42
C TYR A 144 12.30 0.60 -1.85
N ALA A 145 11.52 -0.45 -2.09
CA ALA A 145 11.45 -1.10 -3.40
C ALA A 145 10.95 -0.16 -4.51
N ILE A 146 9.96 0.71 -4.24
CA ILE A 146 9.49 1.67 -5.26
C ILE A 146 10.48 2.81 -5.50
N CYS A 147 11.21 3.25 -4.48
CA CYS A 147 12.28 4.22 -4.64
C CYS A 147 13.40 3.66 -5.52
N GLU A 148 13.80 2.40 -5.27
CA GLU A 148 14.80 1.71 -6.07
C GLU A 148 14.34 1.49 -7.51
N TYR A 149 13.09 1.08 -7.71
CA TYR A 149 12.49 0.96 -9.04
C TYR A 149 12.58 2.27 -9.84
N ARG A 150 12.24 3.42 -9.22
CA ARG A 150 12.30 4.73 -9.91
C ARG A 150 13.72 5.10 -10.28
N ARG A 151 14.68 4.84 -9.41
CA ARG A 151 16.11 5.08 -9.66
C ARG A 151 16.60 4.24 -10.84
N LEU A 152 16.27 2.95 -10.86
CA LEU A 152 16.64 2.03 -11.94
C LEU A 152 15.94 2.38 -13.26
N LYS A 153 14.67 2.80 -13.22
CA LYS A 153 13.94 3.28 -14.40
C LYS A 153 14.64 4.47 -15.07
N GLN A 154 15.13 5.43 -14.27
CA GLN A 154 15.89 6.57 -14.80
C GLN A 154 17.23 6.13 -15.42
N LEU A 155 17.90 5.14 -14.81
CA LEU A 155 19.14 4.59 -15.34
C LEU A 155 18.93 3.89 -16.69
N VAL A 156 17.93 3.01 -16.77
CA VAL A 156 17.55 2.32 -18.03
C VAL A 156 17.30 3.34 -19.14
N HIS A 157 16.47 4.35 -18.87
CA HIS A 157 16.19 5.42 -19.84
C HIS A 157 17.45 6.21 -20.27
N SER A 158 18.42 6.40 -19.36
CA SER A 158 19.68 7.07 -19.71
C SER A 158 20.60 6.19 -20.56
N LEU A 159 20.58 4.87 -20.36
CA LEU A 159 21.36 3.91 -21.13
C LEU A 159 20.76 3.73 -22.54
N GLU A 160 19.43 3.66 -22.65
CA GLU A 160 18.71 3.61 -23.94
C GLU A 160 19.06 4.81 -24.83
N HIS A 161 19.08 6.02 -24.28
CA HIS A 161 19.49 7.21 -25.04
C HIS A 161 20.97 7.20 -25.47
N GLN A 162 21.87 6.61 -24.68
CA GLN A 162 23.28 6.48 -25.08
C GLN A 162 23.46 5.48 -26.23
N GLU A 163 22.58 4.48 -26.31
CA GLU A 163 22.57 3.52 -27.41
C GLU A 163 22.09 4.17 -28.72
N ASP A 164 21.03 5.00 -28.65
CA ASP A 164 20.50 5.75 -29.79
C ASP A 164 21.50 6.75 -30.40
N ASP A 165 22.37 7.34 -29.58
CA ASP A 165 23.41 8.29 -30.01
C ASP A 165 24.61 7.61 -30.72
N GLY A 166 24.57 6.29 -30.92
CA GLY A 166 25.59 5.54 -31.67
C GLY A 166 26.92 5.34 -30.93
N GLN A 167 26.95 5.57 -29.62
CA GLN A 167 28.11 5.30 -28.75
C GLN A 167 28.10 3.88 -28.17
N SER A 168 27.51 2.92 -28.89
CA SER A 168 27.28 1.55 -28.42
C SER A 168 28.61 0.81 -28.21
N GLN A 169 29.10 0.77 -26.98
CA GLN A 169 30.13 -0.20 -26.57
C GLN A 169 29.48 -1.53 -26.23
N PRO A 170 30.09 -2.69 -26.54
CA PRO A 170 29.53 -4.00 -26.21
C PRO A 170 29.28 -4.22 -24.71
N SER A 171 29.89 -3.42 -23.82
CA SER A 171 29.60 -3.41 -22.38
C SER A 171 28.23 -2.79 -22.04
N SER A 172 27.67 -1.90 -22.87
CA SER A 172 26.42 -1.18 -22.57
C SER A 172 25.19 -2.08 -22.65
N VAL A 173 25.18 -3.08 -23.55
CA VAL A 173 24.04 -4.02 -23.71
C VAL A 173 23.87 -4.88 -22.46
N GLY A 174 24.97 -5.42 -21.92
CA GLY A 174 24.91 -6.22 -20.69
C GLY A 174 24.52 -5.39 -19.46
N GLU A 175 24.96 -4.12 -19.40
CA GLU A 175 24.56 -3.20 -18.33
C GLU A 175 23.07 -2.83 -18.39
N LEU A 176 22.53 -2.63 -19.60
CA LEU A 176 21.10 -2.36 -19.82
C LEU A 176 20.23 -3.54 -19.42
N GLU A 177 20.62 -4.77 -19.78
CA GLU A 177 19.91 -6.00 -19.39
C GLU A 177 19.89 -6.18 -17.87
N ASP A 178 21.05 -6.06 -17.20
CA ASP A 178 21.15 -6.16 -15.73
C ASP A 178 20.35 -5.04 -15.02
N ALA A 179 20.38 -3.82 -15.53
CA ALA A 179 19.60 -2.71 -14.99
C ALA A 179 18.09 -2.97 -15.12
N THR A 180 17.66 -3.53 -16.25
CA THR A 180 16.26 -3.89 -16.53
C THR A 180 15.79 -5.01 -15.60
N ASP A 181 16.59 -6.05 -15.42
CA ASP A 181 16.28 -7.15 -14.50
C ASP A 181 16.18 -6.67 -13.05
N LYS A 182 17.11 -5.82 -12.61
CA LYS A 182 17.05 -5.21 -11.26
C LYS A 182 15.79 -4.34 -11.11
N MET A 183 15.42 -3.60 -12.16
CA MET A 183 14.21 -2.78 -12.17
C MET A 183 12.95 -3.64 -11.98
N GLN A 184 12.81 -4.72 -12.76
CA GLN A 184 11.67 -5.64 -12.64
C GLN A 184 11.62 -6.30 -11.25
N ASN A 185 12.77 -6.73 -10.73
CA ASN A 185 12.87 -7.29 -9.38
C ASN A 185 12.49 -6.27 -8.28
N ALA A 186 12.79 -4.98 -8.45
CA ALA A 186 12.34 -3.94 -7.53
C ALA A 186 10.81 -3.76 -7.58
N LEU A 187 10.22 -3.77 -8.78
CA LEU A 187 8.77 -3.70 -8.96
C LEU A 187 8.06 -4.90 -8.32
N HIS A 188 8.56 -6.12 -8.54
CA HIS A 188 8.05 -7.35 -7.94
C HIS A 188 8.06 -7.30 -6.41
N ARG A 189 9.15 -6.83 -5.80
CA ARG A 189 9.25 -6.63 -4.34
C ARG A 189 8.22 -5.61 -3.85
N HIS A 190 8.03 -4.51 -4.57
CA HIS A 190 7.02 -3.51 -4.22
C HIS A 190 5.60 -4.10 -4.23
N ILE A 191 5.23 -4.81 -5.31
CA ILE A 191 3.91 -5.46 -5.45
C ILE A 191 3.70 -6.50 -4.35
N TYR A 192 4.71 -7.33 -4.06
CA TYR A 192 4.67 -8.31 -2.98
C TYR A 192 4.36 -7.67 -1.63
N SER A 193 5.03 -6.57 -1.30
CA SER A 193 4.80 -5.82 -0.06
C SER A 193 3.43 -5.16 -0.02
N MET A 194 2.92 -4.62 -1.13
CA MET A 194 1.56 -4.05 -1.19
C MET A 194 0.48 -5.11 -0.95
N LEU A 195 0.62 -6.30 -1.54
CA LEU A 195 -0.28 -7.43 -1.29
C LEU A 195 -0.21 -7.90 0.17
N ALA A 196 0.99 -7.91 0.75
CA ALA A 196 1.19 -8.24 2.17
C ALA A 196 0.41 -7.29 3.09
N ILE A 197 0.60 -5.98 2.90
CA ILE A 197 -0.06 -4.94 3.70
C ILE A 197 -1.57 -5.08 3.58
N PHE A 198 -2.08 -5.26 2.36
CA PHE A 198 -3.51 -5.46 2.14
C PHE A 198 -4.04 -6.64 2.95
N LEU A 199 -3.43 -7.82 2.83
CA LEU A 199 -3.92 -9.00 3.56
C LEU A 199 -3.78 -8.87 5.07
N LEU A 200 -2.70 -8.28 5.56
CA LEU A 200 -2.48 -8.12 7.00
C LEU A 200 -3.43 -7.05 7.58
N ALA A 201 -3.54 -5.88 6.95
CA ALA A 201 -4.41 -4.81 7.41
C ALA A 201 -5.89 -5.21 7.38
N CYS A 202 -6.32 -6.00 6.38
CA CYS A 202 -7.70 -6.46 6.26
C CYS A 202 -7.97 -7.72 7.10
N GLY A 203 -7.02 -8.65 7.13
CA GLY A 203 -7.21 -9.99 7.70
C GLY A 203 -6.97 -10.07 9.20
N ILE A 204 -6.04 -9.29 9.75
CA ILE A 204 -5.68 -9.37 11.16
C ILE A 204 -6.83 -8.94 12.07
N PRO A 205 -7.49 -7.78 11.88
CA PRO A 205 -8.58 -7.36 12.78
C PRO A 205 -9.72 -8.38 12.80
N ALA A 206 -10.11 -8.89 11.64
CA ALA A 206 -11.13 -9.91 11.53
C ALA A 206 -10.70 -11.25 12.13
N GLY A 207 -9.44 -11.66 11.89
CA GLY A 207 -8.83 -12.83 12.46
C GLY A 207 -8.81 -12.83 13.99
N MET A 208 -8.38 -11.70 14.57
CA MET A 208 -8.38 -11.48 16.02
C MET A 208 -9.78 -11.50 16.62
N ARG A 209 -10.79 -11.04 15.87
CA ARG A 209 -12.16 -11.10 16.34
C ARG A 209 -12.69 -12.52 16.33
N LEU A 210 -12.51 -13.21 15.20
CA LEU A 210 -12.92 -14.61 15.05
C LEU A 210 -12.24 -15.51 16.08
N SER A 211 -10.95 -15.29 16.37
CA SER A 211 -10.22 -16.05 17.37
C SER A 211 -10.75 -15.81 18.79
N GLY A 212 -11.17 -14.57 19.11
CA GLY A 212 -11.81 -14.25 20.38
C GLY A 212 -13.16 -14.95 20.57
N ASP A 213 -13.98 -14.98 19.53
CA ASP A 213 -15.29 -15.65 19.55
C ASP A 213 -15.13 -17.18 19.68
N ILE A 214 -14.14 -17.77 18.99
CA ILE A 214 -13.84 -19.22 19.06
C ILE A 214 -13.24 -19.61 20.41
N SER A 215 -12.33 -18.81 20.96
CA SER A 215 -11.61 -19.18 22.19
C SER A 215 -12.46 -19.05 23.46
N ARG A 216 -13.68 -18.49 23.36
CA ARG A 216 -14.60 -18.27 24.49
C ARG A 216 -13.93 -17.58 25.69
N GLY A 217 -13.02 -16.64 25.42
CA GLY A 217 -12.32 -15.88 26.45
C GLY A 217 -11.05 -16.53 27.02
N ASN A 218 -10.67 -17.74 26.59
CA ASN A 218 -9.36 -18.29 26.97
C ASN A 218 -8.23 -17.52 26.26
N GLY A 219 -7.47 -16.73 27.03
CA GLY A 219 -6.43 -15.85 26.50
C GLY A 219 -5.30 -16.59 25.78
N ILE A 220 -4.87 -17.75 26.28
CA ILE A 220 -3.78 -18.54 25.66
C ILE A 220 -4.27 -19.13 24.33
N ALA A 221 -5.46 -19.75 24.34
CA ALA A 221 -6.04 -20.30 23.13
C ALA A 221 -6.28 -19.21 22.07
N ASN A 222 -6.72 -18.01 22.49
CA ASN A 222 -6.85 -16.86 21.60
C ASN A 222 -5.51 -16.50 20.95
N SER A 223 -4.44 -16.35 21.74
CA SER A 223 -3.11 -16.02 21.22
C SER A 223 -2.60 -17.04 20.20
N ILE A 224 -2.79 -18.35 20.46
CA ILE A 224 -2.41 -19.41 19.51
C ILE A 224 -3.22 -19.28 18.21
N LEU A 225 -4.53 -19.08 18.32
CA LEU A 225 -5.41 -18.89 17.15
C LEU A 225 -5.02 -17.65 16.33
N VAL A 226 -4.69 -16.53 16.98
CA VAL A 226 -4.20 -15.32 16.30
C VAL A 226 -2.91 -15.60 15.53
N ILE A 227 -1.96 -16.32 16.13
CA ILE A 227 -0.71 -16.71 15.46
C ILE A 227 -0.99 -17.61 14.25
N LEU A 228 -1.93 -18.56 14.37
CA LEU A 228 -2.34 -19.42 13.26
C LEU A 228 -3.01 -18.63 12.13
N VAL A 229 -3.83 -17.63 12.45
CA VAL A 229 -4.43 -16.73 11.46
C VAL A 229 -3.36 -15.88 10.77
N LEU A 230 -2.39 -15.34 11.52
CA LEU A 230 -1.27 -14.61 10.93
C LEU A 230 -0.46 -15.49 9.97
N ALA A 231 -0.17 -16.73 10.37
CA ALA A 231 0.53 -17.69 9.52
C ALA A 231 -0.27 -18.01 8.25
N SER A 232 -1.59 -18.22 8.35
CA SER A 232 -2.44 -18.50 7.19
C SER A 232 -2.53 -17.32 6.23
N LEU A 233 -2.59 -16.08 6.74
CA LEU A 233 -2.56 -14.86 5.92
C LEU A 233 -1.22 -14.73 5.16
N VAL A 234 -0.09 -15.02 5.81
CA VAL A 234 1.23 -15.02 5.15
C VAL A 234 1.34 -16.13 4.09
N MET A 235 0.78 -17.30 4.34
CA MET A 235 0.72 -18.36 3.33
C MET A 235 -0.15 -17.96 2.13
N MET A 236 -1.33 -17.37 2.39
CA MET A 236 -2.24 -16.88 1.36
C MET A 236 -1.60 -15.76 0.52
N GLN A 237 -0.85 -14.86 1.16
CA GLN A 237 -0.06 -13.82 0.48
C GLN A 237 0.91 -14.43 -0.53
N ARG A 238 1.67 -15.45 -0.12
CA ARG A 238 2.63 -16.12 -1.01
C ARG A 238 1.93 -16.75 -2.20
N GLN A 239 0.78 -17.37 -2.00
CA GLN A 239 -0.01 -17.96 -3.08
C GLN A 239 -0.57 -16.90 -4.04
N MET A 240 -1.13 -15.81 -3.51
CA MET A 240 -1.60 -14.68 -4.30
C MET A 240 -0.50 -14.08 -5.17
N TYR A 241 0.68 -13.87 -4.59
CA TYR A 241 1.83 -13.34 -5.31
C TYR A 241 2.29 -14.30 -6.41
N ARG A 242 2.45 -15.60 -6.13
CA ARG A 242 2.82 -16.59 -7.15
C ARG A 242 1.83 -16.60 -8.32
N HIS A 243 0.54 -16.54 -8.04
CA HIS A 243 -0.48 -16.48 -9.07
C HIS A 243 -0.40 -15.18 -9.88
N PHE A 244 -0.13 -14.05 -9.22
CA PHE A 244 0.08 -12.77 -9.89
C PHE A 244 1.30 -12.79 -10.80
N VAL A 245 2.44 -13.28 -10.33
CA VAL A 245 3.68 -13.37 -11.13
C VAL A 245 3.48 -14.32 -12.30
N HIS A 246 3.00 -15.54 -12.07
CA HIS A 246 2.87 -16.54 -13.14
C HIS A 246 1.89 -16.14 -14.25
N LYS A 247 0.87 -15.34 -13.93
CA LYS A 247 -0.07 -14.81 -14.93
C LYS A 247 0.50 -13.64 -15.75
N ASN A 248 1.46 -12.93 -15.19
CA ASN A 248 2.07 -11.74 -15.81
C ASN A 248 3.47 -11.99 -16.36
N GLU A 249 4.10 -13.13 -16.04
CA GLU A 249 5.19 -13.69 -16.83
C GLU A 249 4.62 -13.89 -18.24
N PRO A 250 5.02 -13.09 -19.22
CA PRO A 250 4.51 -13.28 -20.56
C PRO A 250 5.00 -14.65 -21.04
N GLU A 251 4.36 -15.24 -22.04
CA GLU A 251 4.93 -16.34 -22.83
C GLU A 251 6.18 -15.87 -23.63
N GLN A 252 7.07 -15.12 -22.98
CA GLN A 252 8.21 -14.36 -23.51
C GLN A 252 9.47 -15.21 -23.69
N ARG A 253 9.30 -16.51 -23.94
CA ARG A 253 10.40 -17.37 -24.42
C ARG A 253 10.16 -17.95 -25.81
N GLU A 254 9.27 -17.36 -26.59
CA GLU A 254 9.45 -17.39 -28.03
C GLU A 254 10.19 -16.12 -28.47
N PRO A 255 11.33 -16.23 -29.17
CA PRO A 255 12.06 -15.08 -29.70
C PRO A 255 11.15 -14.38 -30.71
N ARG A 256 10.55 -13.26 -30.31
CA ARG A 256 9.67 -12.47 -31.16
C ARG A 256 10.53 -11.55 -32.02
N GLU A 257 10.61 -11.87 -33.31
CA GLU A 257 11.46 -11.23 -34.31
C GLU A 257 11.01 -9.81 -34.74
N ASP A 258 10.00 -9.20 -34.11
CA ASP A 258 9.42 -7.92 -34.54
C ASP A 258 9.53 -6.80 -33.48
N THR A 259 10.44 -5.86 -33.73
CA THR A 259 10.84 -4.71 -32.89
C THR A 259 9.88 -3.51 -32.87
N THR A 260 8.64 -3.63 -33.35
CA THR A 260 7.81 -2.44 -33.67
C THR A 260 6.71 -2.04 -32.67
N SER A 261 6.46 -2.79 -31.58
CA SER A 261 5.25 -2.57 -30.76
C SER A 261 5.44 -1.96 -29.36
N TYR A 262 6.66 -1.76 -28.85
CA TYR A 262 6.87 -1.21 -27.49
C TYR A 262 6.67 0.31 -27.39
N SER A 263 6.78 1.05 -28.50
CA SER A 263 6.80 2.52 -28.45
C SER A 263 5.49 3.15 -27.97
N THR A 264 4.31 2.54 -28.20
CA THR A 264 3.04 3.24 -27.97
C THR A 264 2.65 3.31 -26.50
N VAL A 265 3.02 2.32 -25.68
CA VAL A 265 2.71 2.31 -24.25
C VAL A 265 3.72 3.16 -23.47
N GLU A 266 5.00 3.12 -23.84
CA GLU A 266 6.04 3.96 -23.24
C GLU A 266 5.87 5.46 -23.52
N THR A 267 5.42 5.84 -24.73
CA THR A 267 5.17 7.26 -25.06
C THR A 267 4.10 7.89 -24.14
N LEU A 268 3.11 7.10 -23.69
CA LEU A 268 2.08 7.55 -22.75
C LEU A 268 2.60 7.67 -21.30
N PHE A 269 3.57 6.85 -20.89
CA PHE A 269 4.18 6.96 -19.56
C PHE A 269 5.23 8.08 -19.48
N ASN A 270 6.02 8.28 -20.54
CA ASN A 270 7.09 9.27 -20.58
C ASN A 270 6.58 10.71 -20.76
N SER A 271 5.49 10.92 -21.51
CA SER A 271 4.87 12.26 -21.67
C SER A 271 4.29 12.83 -20.37
N VAL A 272 3.90 11.97 -19.42
CA VAL A 272 3.36 12.37 -18.11
C VAL A 272 4.49 12.65 -17.11
N ASP A 273 5.55 11.85 -17.10
CA ASP A 273 6.71 12.08 -16.24
C ASP A 273 7.43 13.39 -16.63
N ALA A 274 7.46 13.75 -17.92
CA ALA A 274 7.97 15.04 -18.40
C ALA A 274 7.14 16.24 -17.91
N ALA A 275 5.80 16.13 -17.92
CA ALA A 275 4.90 17.18 -17.43
C ALA A 275 4.96 17.38 -15.90
N GLU A 276 5.20 16.31 -15.13
CA GLU A 276 5.45 16.40 -13.68
C GLU A 276 6.85 16.98 -13.37
N GLY A 277 7.85 16.72 -14.22
CA GLY A 277 9.18 17.33 -14.12
C GLY A 277 9.17 18.85 -14.27
N GLU A 278 8.45 19.37 -15.28
CA GLU A 278 8.34 20.82 -15.52
C GLU A 278 7.58 21.57 -14.42
N THR A 279 6.53 20.96 -13.85
CA THR A 279 5.73 21.58 -12.78
C THR A 279 6.47 21.61 -11.44
N LEU A 280 7.26 20.58 -11.11
CA LEU A 280 8.09 20.58 -9.91
C LEU A 280 9.32 21.50 -10.01
N PHE A 281 9.92 21.62 -11.21
CA PHE A 281 11.07 22.50 -11.46
C PHE A 281 10.66 23.99 -11.45
N SER A 282 9.48 24.32 -12.00
CA SER A 282 8.95 25.70 -12.02
C SER A 282 8.62 26.24 -10.60
N SER A 283 8.21 25.38 -9.67
CA SER A 283 7.89 25.80 -8.29
C SER A 283 9.12 26.00 -7.38
N LYS A 284 10.27 25.36 -7.68
CA LYS A 284 11.49 25.50 -6.88
C LYS A 284 12.46 26.58 -7.35
N PHE A 285 12.35 27.05 -8.60
CA PHE A 285 13.29 28.05 -9.16
C PHE A 285 12.74 29.47 -9.31
N ARG A 286 11.49 29.74 -8.89
CA ARG A 286 10.96 31.11 -8.85
C ARG A 286 11.28 31.77 -7.50
N GLN A 287 12.57 31.91 -7.16
CA GLN A 287 12.98 32.92 -6.19
C GLN A 287 12.92 34.30 -6.87
N PRO A 288 12.30 35.32 -6.26
CA PRO A 288 12.33 36.67 -6.80
C PRO A 288 13.76 37.21 -6.66
N LEU A 289 14.39 37.51 -7.79
CA LEU A 289 15.53 38.44 -7.85
C LEU A 289 15.02 39.80 -7.36
N LEU A 290 15.11 40.05 -6.06
CA LEU A 290 14.97 41.38 -5.51
C LEU A 290 16.20 42.18 -5.95
N SER A 291 15.96 43.11 -6.87
CA SER A 291 16.88 44.15 -7.26
C SER A 291 17.23 45.02 -6.04
N ASN A 292 18.50 45.00 -5.64
CA ASN A 292 19.06 46.06 -4.82
C ASN A 292 19.20 47.30 -5.69
N SER A 293 18.34 48.29 -5.45
CA SER A 293 18.52 49.67 -5.86
C SER A 293 18.00 50.55 -4.72
N GLY A 294 18.93 51.10 -3.95
CA GLY A 294 18.69 51.92 -2.75
C GLY A 294 19.91 51.89 -1.85
#